data_AF-A0ABD0Y9F5-F1
#
_entry.id   AF-A0ABD0Y9F5-F1
#
_cell.length_a   1.000
_cell.length_b   1.000
_cell.length_c   1.000
_cell.angle_alpha   90.00
_cell.angle_beta   90.00
_cell.angle_gamma   90.00
#
_symmetry.space_group_name_H-M   'P 1'
#
loop_
_entity.id
_entity.type
_entity.pdbx_description
1 polymer ?
#
loop_
_entity_poly.entity_id
_entity_poly.type
_entity_poly.pdbx_seq_one_letter_code
_entity_poly.pdbx_strand_id
1 'polypeptide(L)'
;MWPVGYFGAVCGTAVVLFLVTLLVLLTYVLYLYLVRVKLGRPPLDRLSIAYKYAYMGKSTYDGVFSRFQCLFPACKGIKVCYSGPKASYIEYAYGIAFNDGTMAAPTVRMKQELNKNTFSTFTMPEITYAMFLILPVVSWLKFTHWLAVAIGYIKIYNFSQKYNLCGYPVFEVYEKDRIFIIVPLMRQDDFVVWQAERIVYGRNYSAMLRPMTLFNCEQATAAKPSPPPPAPPPVVGNSPKLARKLKGKKKKG
;
A
#
# COMPACT_ATOMS: atom_id res chain seq x y z
N MET A 1 -61.42 3.73 13.42
CA MET A 1 -60.96 5.14 13.49
C MET A 1 -59.88 5.24 14.55
N TRP A 2 -58.62 5.45 14.18
CA TRP A 2 -57.59 5.76 15.18
C TRP A 2 -57.91 7.15 15.76
N PRO A 3 -57.88 7.34 17.09
CA PRO A 3 -58.22 8.63 17.69
C PRO A 3 -57.19 9.68 17.24
N VAL A 4 -57.69 10.81 16.74
CA VAL A 4 -56.89 11.92 16.18
C VAL A 4 -55.81 12.43 17.16
N GLY A 5 -56.02 12.27 18.47
CA GLY A 5 -55.04 12.60 19.51
C GLY A 5 -53.79 11.71 19.54
N TYR A 6 -53.87 10.44 19.12
CA TYR A 6 -52.72 9.54 19.08
C TYR A 6 -51.72 9.94 17.98
N PHE A 7 -52.22 10.44 16.85
CA PHE A 7 -51.39 10.86 15.73
C PHE A 7 -50.55 12.09 16.07
N GLY A 8 -51.15 13.08 16.74
CA GLY A 8 -50.44 14.28 17.22
C GLY A 8 -49.35 13.96 18.25
N ALA A 9 -49.62 13.05 19.19
CA ALA A 9 -48.63 12.60 20.18
C ALA A 9 -47.46 11.82 19.55
N VAL A 10 -47.74 10.97 18.56
CA VAL A 10 -46.70 10.23 17.82
C VAL A 10 -45.85 11.16 16.96
N CYS A 11 -46.46 12.13 16.27
CA CYS A 11 -45.71 13.14 15.52
C CYS A 11 -44.85 14.01 16.45
N GLY A 12 -45.38 14.43 17.61
CA GLY A 12 -44.64 15.21 18.59
C GLY A 12 -43.41 14.45 19.12
N THR A 13 -43.59 13.18 19.51
CA THR A 13 -42.47 12.36 19.99
C THR A 13 -41.42 12.11 18.91
N ALA A 14 -41.83 11.85 17.66
CA ALA A 14 -40.92 11.69 16.53
C ALA A 14 -40.07 12.96 16.27
N VAL A 15 -40.69 14.14 16.32
CA VAL A 15 -39.97 15.42 16.16
C VAL A 15 -38.95 15.62 17.28
N VAL A 16 -39.32 15.33 18.54
CA VAL A 16 -38.40 15.44 19.67
C VAL A 16 -37.21 14.48 19.51
N LEU A 17 -37.44 13.22 19.14
CA LEU A 17 -36.37 12.25 18.91
C LEU A 17 -35.44 12.67 17.76
N PHE A 18 -36.00 13.23 16.69
CA PHE A 18 -35.21 13.76 15.58
C PHE A 18 -34.32 14.92 16.02
N LEU A 19 -34.86 15.90 16.78
CA LEU A 19 -34.11 17.03 17.31
C LEU A 19 -32.99 16.58 18.26
N VAL A 20 -33.26 15.62 19.15
CA VAL A 20 -32.24 15.02 20.03
C VAL A 20 -31.14 14.35 19.22
N THR A 21 -31.49 13.60 18.18
CA THR A 21 -30.52 12.93 17.30
C THR A 21 -29.63 13.95 16.58
N LEU A 22 -30.20 15.04 16.08
CA LEU A 22 -29.44 16.13 15.46
C LEU A 22 -28.49 16.80 16.46
N LEU A 23 -28.93 17.03 17.70
CA LEU A 23 -28.10 17.63 18.74
C LEU A 23 -26.91 16.73 19.10
N VAL A 24 -27.14 15.42 19.23
CA VAL A 24 -26.08 14.43 19.47
C VAL A 24 -25.08 14.41 18.32
N LEU A 25 -25.57 14.40 17.07
CA LEU A 25 -24.71 14.44 15.88
C LEU A 25 -23.88 15.73 15.82
N LEU A 26 -24.49 16.88 16.09
CA LEU A 26 -23.81 18.17 16.12
C LEU A 26 -22.71 18.21 17.19
N THR A 27 -23.02 17.72 18.39
CA THR A 27 -22.07 17.62 19.49
C THR A 27 -20.90 16.69 19.12
N TYR A 28 -21.18 15.57 18.46
CA TYR A 28 -20.15 14.65 17.97
C TYR A 28 -19.25 15.31 16.91
N VAL A 29 -19.81 16.01 15.93
CA VAL A 29 -19.03 16.72 14.90
C VAL A 29 -18.15 17.80 15.54
N LEU A 30 -18.69 18.57 16.48
CA LEU A 30 -17.93 19.57 17.22
C LEU A 30 -16.79 18.92 18.01
N TYR A 31 -17.06 17.80 18.68
CA TYR A 31 -16.04 17.05 19.39
C TYR A 31 -14.91 16.58 18.45
N LEU A 32 -15.25 16.03 17.28
CA LEU A 32 -14.26 15.70 16.25
C LEU A 32 -13.47 16.94 15.80
N TYR A 33 -14.11 18.11 15.69
CA TYR A 33 -13.46 19.37 15.34
C TYR A 33 -12.57 19.94 16.46
N LEU A 34 -12.80 19.58 17.71
CA LEU A 34 -11.94 19.98 18.83
C LEU A 34 -10.66 19.14 18.96
N VAL A 35 -10.63 17.91 18.42
CA VAL A 35 -9.43 17.05 18.43
C VAL A 35 -8.26 17.75 17.73
N ARG A 36 -7.18 18.03 18.46
CA ARG A 36 -5.99 18.68 17.89
C ARG A 36 -5.02 17.65 17.31
N VAL A 37 -4.35 18.06 16.24
CA VAL A 37 -3.20 17.34 15.69
C VAL A 37 -2.04 17.43 16.69
N LYS A 38 -1.39 16.31 16.96
CA LYS A 38 -0.23 16.18 17.83
C LYS A 38 1.02 15.90 17.00
N LEU A 39 2.17 16.37 17.48
CA LEU A 39 3.50 16.05 16.96
C LEU A 39 4.25 15.24 18.01
N GLY A 40 4.95 14.20 17.57
CA GLY A 40 5.76 13.36 18.46
C GLY A 40 5.68 11.89 18.10
N ARG A 41 6.03 11.04 19.07
CA ARG A 41 5.90 9.59 18.94
C ARG A 41 4.41 9.20 19.04
N PRO A 42 3.82 8.55 18.02
CA PRO A 42 2.46 8.07 18.10
C PRO A 42 2.37 6.89 19.10
N PRO A 43 1.20 6.62 19.68
CA PRO A 43 0.97 5.48 20.56
C PRO A 43 0.82 4.18 19.73
N LEU A 44 1.85 3.85 18.95
CA LEU A 44 1.97 2.62 18.16
C LEU A 44 3.40 2.11 18.27
N ASP A 45 3.54 0.84 18.59
CA ASP A 45 4.83 0.17 18.61
C ASP A 45 5.13 -0.49 17.25
N ARG A 46 6.14 -1.39 17.23
CA ARG A 46 6.57 -2.09 16.02
C ARG A 46 5.44 -2.93 15.43
N LEU A 47 4.98 -2.53 14.25
CA LEU A 47 3.82 -3.12 13.60
C LEU A 47 4.22 -4.10 12.50
N SER A 48 3.74 -5.34 12.59
CA SER A 48 3.73 -6.27 11.46
C SER A 48 2.37 -6.22 10.79
N ILE A 49 2.35 -5.97 9.49
CA ILE A 49 1.14 -5.86 8.69
C ILE A 49 1.06 -7.01 7.69
N ALA A 50 -0.16 -7.51 7.49
CA ALA A 50 -0.50 -8.32 6.34
C ALA A 50 -1.47 -7.52 5.49
N TYR A 51 -1.08 -7.24 4.25
CA TYR A 51 -1.76 -6.29 3.39
C TYR A 51 -2.02 -6.83 1.99
N LYS A 52 -3.00 -6.22 1.33
CA LYS A 52 -3.20 -6.24 -0.11
C LYS A 52 -2.97 -4.84 -0.65
N TYR A 53 -2.43 -4.77 -1.85
CA TYR A 53 -2.20 -3.51 -2.55
C TYR A 53 -3.36 -3.24 -3.51
N ALA A 54 -3.91 -2.03 -3.49
CA ALA A 54 -5.07 -1.65 -4.29
C ALA A 54 -4.99 -0.22 -4.82
N TYR A 55 -5.84 0.04 -5.82
CA TYR A 55 -5.96 1.30 -6.54
C TYR A 55 -7.41 1.77 -6.49
N MET A 56 -7.66 3.03 -6.11
CA MET A 56 -8.98 3.66 -6.27
C MET A 56 -9.38 3.64 -7.74
N GLY A 57 -10.59 3.14 -8.04
CA GLY A 57 -11.13 2.98 -9.40
C GLY A 57 -11.05 1.56 -9.98
N LYS A 58 -10.23 0.67 -9.40
CA LYS A 58 -10.21 -0.78 -9.72
C LYS A 58 -10.27 -1.66 -8.47
N SER A 59 -10.36 -1.08 -7.27
CA SER A 59 -10.38 -1.85 -6.04
C SER A 59 -11.71 -2.57 -5.89
N THR A 60 -11.68 -3.88 -6.09
CA THR A 60 -12.65 -4.79 -5.52
C THR A 60 -12.44 -4.75 -3.99
N TYR A 61 -13.24 -3.95 -3.29
CA TYR A 61 -13.27 -4.01 -1.82
C TYR A 61 -13.98 -5.32 -1.46
N ASP A 62 -13.22 -6.42 -1.46
CA ASP A 62 -13.75 -7.79 -1.46
C ASP A 62 -14.51 -8.20 -0.18
N GLY A 63 -14.79 -7.27 0.73
CA GLY A 63 -15.31 -7.58 2.07
C GLY A 63 -14.34 -8.41 2.93
N VAL A 64 -13.20 -8.82 2.37
CA VAL A 64 -12.16 -9.63 3.03
C VAL A 64 -11.70 -8.95 4.31
N PHE A 65 -11.54 -7.63 4.31
CA PHE A 65 -11.20 -6.86 5.50
C PHE A 65 -12.23 -7.02 6.63
N SER A 66 -13.52 -6.90 6.30
CA SER A 66 -14.63 -7.10 7.25
C SER A 66 -14.63 -8.54 7.79
N ARG A 67 -14.45 -9.53 6.91
CA ARG A 67 -14.39 -10.95 7.29
C ARG A 67 -13.20 -11.27 8.19
N PHE A 68 -12.03 -10.70 7.91
CA PHE A 68 -10.84 -10.87 8.75
C PHE A 68 -11.00 -10.22 10.11
N GLN A 69 -11.59 -9.02 10.21
CA GLN A 69 -11.89 -8.39 11.50
C GLN A 69 -12.88 -9.23 12.32
N CYS A 70 -13.86 -9.88 11.70
CA CYS A 70 -14.75 -10.82 12.39
C CYS A 70 -14.01 -12.07 12.89
N LEU A 71 -13.08 -12.62 12.10
CA LEU A 71 -12.31 -13.83 12.46
C LEU A 71 -11.23 -13.55 13.51
N PHE A 72 -10.66 -12.34 13.50
CA PHE A 72 -9.56 -11.93 14.37
C PHE A 72 -9.86 -10.54 14.97
N PRO A 73 -10.82 -10.44 15.91
CA PRO A 73 -11.25 -9.16 16.48
C PRO A 73 -10.16 -8.47 17.32
N ALA A 74 -9.11 -9.21 17.71
CA ALA A 74 -7.95 -8.66 18.38
C ALA A 74 -7.01 -7.89 17.44
N CYS A 75 -7.06 -8.15 16.13
CA CYS A 75 -6.21 -7.47 15.16
C CYS A 75 -6.75 -6.08 14.82
N LYS A 76 -5.83 -5.12 14.66
CA LYS A 76 -6.18 -3.76 14.22
C LYS A 76 -6.27 -3.74 12.70
N GLY A 77 -7.25 -3.02 12.16
CA GLY A 77 -7.29 -2.74 10.73
C GLY A 77 -6.27 -1.68 10.38
N ILE A 78 -5.58 -1.78 9.25
CA ILE A 78 -4.66 -0.75 8.79
C ILE A 78 -4.84 -0.46 7.30
N LYS A 79 -4.74 0.81 6.95
CA LYS A 79 -4.63 1.30 5.58
C LYS A 79 -3.49 2.31 5.49
N VAL A 80 -2.65 2.14 4.47
CA VAL A 80 -1.48 2.97 4.20
C VAL A 80 -1.68 3.61 2.83
N CYS A 81 -1.91 4.91 2.81
CA CYS A 81 -2.13 5.68 1.60
C CYS A 81 -0.82 6.32 1.14
N TYR A 82 -0.39 5.98 -0.09
CA TYR A 82 0.87 6.48 -0.68
C TYR A 82 0.63 7.70 -1.58
N SER A 83 -0.58 7.87 -2.10
CA SER A 83 -0.94 9.01 -2.93
C SER A 83 -1.29 10.25 -2.11
N GLY A 84 -0.84 11.42 -2.56
CA GLY A 84 -1.25 12.70 -1.99
C GLY A 84 -2.67 13.11 -2.39
N PRO A 85 -3.27 14.11 -1.72
CA PRO A 85 -4.65 14.55 -1.96
C PRO A 85 -4.90 15.15 -3.35
N LYS A 86 -3.83 15.51 -4.07
CA LYS A 86 -3.89 16.07 -5.44
C LYS A 86 -3.59 15.02 -6.53
N ALA A 87 -3.36 13.77 -6.17
CA ALA A 87 -3.07 12.72 -7.14
C ALA A 87 -4.33 12.33 -7.93
N SER A 88 -4.17 12.08 -9.22
CA SER A 88 -5.27 11.62 -10.10
C SER A 88 -5.69 10.17 -9.83
N TYR A 89 -4.85 9.39 -9.15
CA TYR A 89 -5.13 8.03 -8.69
C TYR A 89 -4.62 7.84 -7.26
N ILE A 90 -5.43 7.17 -6.43
CA ILE A 90 -5.08 6.86 -5.04
C ILE A 90 -4.62 5.42 -4.97
N GLU A 91 -3.35 5.21 -4.65
CA GLU A 91 -2.79 3.90 -4.35
C GLU A 91 -2.65 3.72 -2.85
N TYR A 92 -3.04 2.54 -2.37
CA TYR A 92 -2.99 2.23 -0.95
C TYR A 92 -2.76 0.74 -0.69
N ALA A 93 -2.07 0.46 0.41
CA ALA A 93 -2.06 -0.87 1.02
C ALA A 93 -3.14 -0.93 2.09
N TYR A 94 -3.89 -2.02 2.18
CA TYR A 94 -4.88 -2.22 3.24
C TYR A 94 -4.82 -3.64 3.78
N GLY A 95 -5.11 -3.82 5.05
CA GLY A 95 -5.10 -5.14 5.66
C GLY A 95 -5.14 -5.10 7.17
N ILE A 96 -4.49 -6.05 7.82
CA ILE A 96 -4.50 -6.20 9.27
C ILE A 96 -3.11 -6.04 9.86
N ALA A 97 -3.07 -5.53 11.07
CA ALA A 97 -1.88 -5.35 11.87
C ALA A 97 -1.95 -6.26 13.11
N PHE A 98 -0.88 -7.02 13.38
CA PHE A 98 -0.90 -8.12 14.36
C PHE A 98 0.33 -8.21 15.28
N ASN A 99 1.09 -7.15 15.45
CA ASN A 99 2.17 -7.09 16.43
C ASN A 99 2.26 -5.65 16.95
N ASP A 100 2.07 -5.42 18.24
CA ASP A 100 2.11 -4.08 18.87
C ASP A 100 2.75 -4.19 20.27
N GLY A 101 3.66 -5.16 20.44
CA GLY A 101 4.22 -5.56 21.75
C GLY A 101 3.21 -6.19 22.73
N THR A 102 1.91 -5.99 22.49
CA THR A 102 0.78 -6.32 23.37
C THR A 102 -0.11 -7.42 22.78
N MET A 103 0.04 -7.70 21.48
CA MET A 103 -0.76 -8.68 20.73
C MET A 103 0.02 -9.97 20.52
N ALA A 104 -0.63 -11.12 20.76
CA ALA A 104 -0.03 -12.43 20.56
C ALA A 104 0.47 -12.60 19.12
N ALA A 105 1.64 -13.20 18.96
CA ALA A 105 2.23 -13.54 17.68
C ALA A 105 1.20 -14.21 16.75
N PRO A 106 1.31 -14.02 15.42
CA PRO A 106 0.32 -14.50 14.46
C PRO A 106 0.02 -15.99 14.65
N THR A 107 -1.16 -16.31 15.18
CA THR A 107 -1.62 -17.68 15.43
C THR A 107 -1.55 -18.50 14.14
N VAL A 108 -1.29 -19.81 14.24
CA VAL A 108 -1.21 -20.72 13.07
C VAL A 108 -2.41 -20.56 12.14
N ARG A 109 -3.62 -20.41 12.70
CA ARG A 109 -4.86 -20.16 11.94
C ARG A 109 -4.83 -18.84 11.15
N MET A 110 -4.24 -17.79 11.71
CA MET A 110 -4.14 -16.50 11.03
C MET A 110 -3.15 -16.57 9.87
N LYS A 111 -2.00 -17.22 10.04
CA LYS A 111 -1.05 -17.45 8.95
C LYS A 111 -1.68 -18.26 7.80
N GLN A 112 -2.48 -19.28 8.13
CA GLN A 112 -3.21 -20.06 7.13
C GLN A 112 -4.23 -19.21 6.36
N GLU A 113 -5.04 -18.39 7.06
CA GLU A 113 -6.01 -17.52 6.40
C GLU A 113 -5.34 -16.43 5.55
N LEU A 114 -4.23 -15.85 6.02
CA LEU A 114 -3.45 -14.88 5.26
C LEU A 114 -2.88 -15.49 3.97
N ASN A 115 -2.34 -16.72 4.06
CA ASN A 115 -1.81 -17.45 2.91
C ASN A 115 -2.92 -17.78 1.89
N LYS A 116 -4.09 -18.24 2.34
CA LYS A 116 -5.24 -18.54 1.47
C LYS A 116 -5.71 -17.32 0.68
N ASN A 117 -5.64 -16.14 1.29
CA ASN A 117 -6.17 -14.92 0.71
C ASN A 117 -5.09 -14.07 0.01
N THR A 118 -3.87 -14.60 -0.19
CA THR A 118 -2.76 -13.94 -0.91
C THR A 118 -2.37 -12.59 -0.30
N PHE A 119 -2.35 -12.49 1.04
CA PHE A 119 -1.84 -11.30 1.70
C PHE A 119 -0.32 -11.27 1.64
N SER A 120 0.24 -10.12 1.28
CA SER A 120 1.67 -9.84 1.44
C SER A 120 1.93 -9.47 2.91
N THR A 121 3.08 -9.85 3.45
CA THR A 121 3.48 -9.46 4.80
C THR A 121 4.60 -8.44 4.73
N PHE A 122 4.52 -7.42 5.58
CA PHE A 122 5.54 -6.39 5.71
C PHE A 122 5.69 -6.03 7.18
N THR A 123 6.93 -5.95 7.65
CA THR A 123 7.21 -5.52 9.03
C THR A 123 7.68 -4.09 8.98
N MET A 124 6.90 -3.24 9.63
CA MET A 124 7.09 -1.81 9.63
C MET A 124 8.09 -1.43 10.73
N PRO A 125 9.03 -0.50 10.46
CA PRO A 125 9.86 0.03 11.51
C PRO A 125 9.03 0.85 12.51
N GLU A 126 9.61 1.09 13.67
CA GLU A 126 9.00 1.90 14.72
C GLU A 126 8.92 3.37 14.30
N ILE A 127 7.76 3.99 14.49
CA ILE A 127 7.55 5.40 14.15
C ILE A 127 8.09 6.27 15.29
N THR A 128 9.27 6.86 15.10
CA THR A 128 9.92 7.69 16.12
C THR A 128 9.29 9.08 16.24
N TYR A 129 8.96 9.69 15.10
CA TYR A 129 8.41 11.05 15.05
C TYR A 129 7.39 11.19 13.93
N ALA A 130 6.17 11.57 14.29
CA ALA A 130 5.05 11.70 13.39
C ALA A 130 4.12 12.85 13.78
N MET A 131 3.33 13.27 12.80
CA MET A 131 2.14 14.05 13.02
C MET A 131 0.95 13.10 13.09
N PHE A 132 0.15 13.17 14.15
CA PHE A 132 -0.97 12.25 14.32
C PHE A 132 -2.17 12.87 15.03
N LEU A 133 -3.33 12.25 14.82
CA LEU A 133 -4.51 12.48 15.64
C LEU A 133 -5.25 11.18 15.92
N ILE A 134 -6.03 11.21 17.00
CA ILE A 134 -6.84 10.08 17.45
C ILE A 134 -8.29 10.55 17.43
N LEU A 135 -9.09 9.92 16.57
CA LEU A 135 -10.48 10.29 16.36
C LEU A 135 -11.38 9.21 16.96
N PRO A 136 -12.29 9.58 17.89
CA PRO A 136 -13.27 8.64 18.42
C PRO A 136 -14.31 8.31 17.34
N VAL A 137 -14.73 7.05 17.28
CA VAL A 137 -15.73 6.55 16.36
C VAL A 137 -16.70 5.61 17.05
N VAL A 138 -17.89 5.49 16.47
CA VAL A 138 -18.93 4.60 16.98
C VAL A 138 -19.00 3.37 16.09
N SER A 139 -18.55 2.21 16.58
CA SER A 139 -18.36 0.97 15.78
C SER A 139 -19.59 0.53 15.00
N TRP A 140 -20.78 0.73 15.58
CA TRP A 140 -22.06 0.33 14.99
C TRP A 140 -22.58 1.31 13.94
N LEU A 141 -22.08 2.55 13.91
CA LEU A 141 -22.45 3.58 12.92
C LEU A 141 -21.32 3.79 11.92
N LYS A 142 -21.39 3.13 10.76
CA LYS A 142 -20.36 3.24 9.70
C LYS A 142 -20.13 4.67 9.21
N PHE A 143 -21.17 5.51 9.20
CA PHE A 143 -21.05 6.92 8.86
C PHE A 143 -20.03 7.67 9.74
N THR A 144 -19.95 7.32 11.04
CA THR A 144 -19.00 7.96 11.96
C THR A 144 -17.54 7.70 11.60
N HIS A 145 -17.24 6.53 11.02
CA HIS A 145 -15.89 6.19 10.57
C HIS A 145 -15.49 7.04 9.37
N TRP A 146 -16.37 7.09 8.36
CA TRP A 146 -16.15 7.92 7.18
C TRP A 146 -15.96 9.40 7.55
N LEU A 147 -16.83 9.92 8.43
CA LEU A 147 -16.77 11.31 8.86
C LEU A 147 -15.51 11.64 9.67
N ALA A 148 -15.11 10.75 10.59
CA ALA A 148 -13.87 10.89 11.34
C ALA A 148 -12.67 10.94 10.39
N VAL A 149 -12.59 10.01 9.44
CA VAL A 149 -11.51 10.00 8.44
C VAL A 149 -11.50 11.29 7.62
N ALA A 150 -12.64 11.72 7.09
CA ALA A 150 -12.75 12.96 6.30
C ALA A 150 -12.25 14.19 7.07
N ILE A 151 -12.72 14.37 8.32
CA ILE A 151 -12.30 15.49 9.18
C ILE A 151 -10.80 15.38 9.52
N GLY A 152 -10.31 14.17 9.79
CA GLY A 152 -8.91 13.93 10.12
C GLY A 152 -7.96 14.28 8.98
N TYR A 153 -8.28 13.88 7.74
CA TYR A 153 -7.52 14.26 6.55
C TYR A 153 -7.46 15.77 6.37
N ILE A 154 -8.60 16.47 6.50
CA ILE A 154 -8.66 17.94 6.40
C ILE A 154 -7.74 18.58 7.46
N LYS A 155 -7.79 18.10 8.70
CA LYS A 155 -6.97 18.64 9.79
C LYS A 155 -5.49 18.41 9.61
N ILE A 156 -5.10 17.19 9.24
CA ILE A 156 -3.72 16.84 8.96
C ILE A 156 -3.17 17.67 7.82
N TYR A 157 -3.94 17.81 6.74
CA TYR A 157 -3.55 18.63 5.59
C TYR A 157 -3.37 20.10 5.99
N ASN A 158 -4.35 20.70 6.66
CA ASN A 158 -4.27 22.11 7.08
C ASN A 158 -3.11 22.35 8.06
N PHE A 159 -2.86 21.40 8.96
CA PHE A 159 -1.73 21.49 9.89
C PHE A 159 -0.39 21.38 9.15
N SER A 160 -0.26 20.42 8.23
CA SER A 160 0.91 20.26 7.37
C SER A 160 1.21 21.53 6.58
N GLN A 161 0.19 22.15 5.97
CA GLN A 161 0.35 23.43 5.24
C GLN A 161 0.75 24.57 6.17
N LYS A 162 0.12 24.69 7.35
CA LYS A 162 0.39 25.77 8.31
C LYS A 162 1.83 25.77 8.82
N TYR A 163 2.42 24.59 9.02
CA TYR A 163 3.77 24.43 9.56
C TYR A 163 4.80 23.98 8.52
N ASN A 164 4.46 24.00 7.22
CA ASN A 164 5.31 23.54 6.12
C ASN A 164 5.91 22.14 6.35
N LEU A 165 5.13 21.23 6.91
CA LEU A 165 5.55 19.85 7.16
C LEU A 165 5.28 18.98 5.95
N CYS A 166 6.29 18.23 5.51
CA CYS A 166 6.15 17.21 4.48
C CYS A 166 6.20 15.82 5.13
N GLY A 167 5.12 15.06 4.98
CA GLY A 167 5.02 13.73 5.54
C GLY A 167 4.26 12.80 4.60
N TYR A 168 4.80 11.60 4.41
CA TYR A 168 4.20 10.49 3.70
C TYR A 168 4.78 9.18 4.27
N PRO A 169 4.13 8.02 4.10
CA PRO A 169 2.73 7.83 3.69
C PRO A 169 1.74 8.18 4.81
N VAL A 170 0.44 8.24 4.52
CA VAL A 170 -0.60 8.44 5.55
C VAL A 170 -1.11 7.09 6.03
N PHE A 171 -0.99 6.83 7.32
CA PHE A 171 -1.54 5.66 7.99
C PHE A 171 -2.92 5.95 8.57
N GLU A 172 -3.85 5.04 8.32
CA GLU A 172 -5.16 4.95 8.95
C GLU A 172 -5.18 3.63 9.73
N VAL A 173 -5.11 3.68 11.05
CA VAL A 173 -5.27 2.49 11.92
C VAL A 173 -6.67 2.50 12.52
N TYR A 174 -7.40 1.43 12.28
CA TYR A 174 -8.78 1.24 12.70
C TYR A 174 -8.81 0.35 13.93
N GLU A 175 -9.21 0.93 15.06
CA GLU A 175 -9.56 0.23 16.28
C GLU A 175 -11.09 0.24 16.49
N LYS A 176 -11.56 -0.43 17.55
CA LYS A 176 -12.99 -0.62 17.79
C LYS A 176 -13.72 0.71 17.97
N ASP A 177 -13.20 1.59 18.82
CA ASP A 177 -13.83 2.86 19.22
C ASP A 177 -13.07 4.09 18.71
N ARG A 178 -11.95 3.90 18.00
CA ARG A 178 -11.06 4.99 17.57
C ARG A 178 -10.40 4.71 16.22
N ILE A 179 -10.06 5.78 15.52
CA ILE A 179 -9.25 5.77 14.31
C ILE A 179 -8.02 6.64 14.55
N PHE A 180 -6.85 6.10 14.26
CA PHE A 180 -5.59 6.83 14.29
C PHE A 180 -5.26 7.24 12.87
N ILE A 181 -5.04 8.53 12.67
CA ILE A 181 -4.45 9.04 11.42
C ILE A 181 -3.05 9.53 11.76
N ILE A 182 -2.05 8.91 11.15
CA ILE A 182 -0.64 9.12 11.47
C ILE A 182 0.12 9.37 10.18
N VAL A 183 1.00 10.37 10.20
CA VAL A 183 1.87 10.71 9.10
C VAL A 183 3.30 10.78 9.65
N PRO A 184 4.18 9.82 9.31
CA PRO A 184 5.55 9.84 9.77
C PRO A 184 6.26 11.04 9.13
N LEU A 185 7.11 11.70 9.92
CA LEU A 185 7.88 12.84 9.44
C LEU A 185 9.36 12.47 9.21
N MET A 186 9.81 11.34 9.75
CA MET A 186 11.16 10.81 9.59
C MET A 186 11.14 9.42 8.97
N ARG A 187 12.19 9.06 8.24
CA ARG A 187 12.40 7.72 7.64
C ARG A 187 11.19 7.24 6.81
N GLN A 188 10.60 8.16 6.06
CA GLN A 188 9.34 7.98 5.31
C GLN A 188 9.45 6.82 4.30
N ASP A 189 10.61 6.71 3.67
CA ASP A 189 10.99 5.69 2.69
C ASP A 189 10.92 4.25 3.25
N ASP A 190 11.19 4.06 4.55
CA ASP A 190 11.18 2.74 5.18
C ASP A 190 9.75 2.20 5.39
N PHE A 191 8.73 3.02 5.14
CA PHE A 191 7.33 2.66 5.26
C PHE A 191 6.69 2.28 3.91
N VAL A 192 7.49 2.25 2.84
CA VAL A 192 7.02 2.02 1.48
C VAL A 192 7.01 0.53 1.19
N VAL A 193 5.85 0.00 0.85
CA VAL A 193 5.73 -1.37 0.34
C VAL A 193 6.29 -1.45 -1.09
N TRP A 194 6.85 -2.60 -1.47
CA TRP A 194 7.49 -2.79 -2.76
C TRP A 194 6.60 -2.42 -3.96
N GLN A 195 5.27 -2.62 -3.88
CA GLN A 195 4.34 -2.23 -4.94
C GLN A 195 4.21 -0.70 -5.10
N ALA A 196 4.44 0.06 -4.04
CA ALA A 196 4.35 1.52 -3.98
C ALA A 196 5.68 2.22 -4.30
N GLU A 197 6.80 1.49 -4.32
CA GLU A 197 8.13 2.02 -4.66
C GLU A 197 8.13 2.80 -5.97
N ARG A 198 7.37 2.33 -6.96
CA ARG A 198 7.25 3.01 -8.25
C ARG A 198 6.66 4.42 -8.17
N ILE A 199 5.84 4.73 -7.17
CA ILE A 199 5.27 6.08 -7.00
C ILE A 199 6.28 6.95 -6.29
N VAL A 200 6.86 6.41 -5.21
CA VAL A 200 7.73 7.14 -4.30
C VAL A 200 9.05 7.47 -4.99
N TYR A 201 9.63 6.47 -5.64
CA TYR A 201 10.92 6.60 -6.31
C TYR A 201 10.81 6.73 -7.84
N GLY A 202 9.60 6.80 -8.39
CA GLY A 202 9.28 6.79 -9.82
C GLY A 202 9.83 7.94 -10.66
N ARG A 203 10.50 8.93 -10.07
CA ARG A 203 11.32 9.89 -10.84
C ARG A 203 12.75 9.41 -11.07
N ASN A 204 13.27 8.47 -10.27
CA ASN A 204 14.63 7.95 -10.36
C ASN A 204 14.72 6.49 -10.85
N TYR A 205 13.65 5.69 -10.77
CA TYR A 205 13.70 4.29 -11.21
C TYR A 205 13.62 4.11 -12.73
N SER A 206 13.12 5.09 -13.50
CA SER A 206 13.27 5.08 -14.96
C SER A 206 14.73 5.20 -15.43
N ALA A 207 15.63 5.68 -14.56
CA ALA A 207 17.07 5.72 -14.84
C ALA A 207 17.83 4.49 -14.32
N MET A 208 17.31 3.77 -13.31
CA MET A 208 17.96 2.59 -12.74
C MET A 208 17.52 1.25 -13.35
N LEU A 209 16.35 1.17 -14.00
CA LEU A 209 15.89 -0.04 -14.67
C LEU A 209 16.00 0.05 -16.20
N ARG A 210 17.25 0.06 -16.68
CA ARG A 210 17.66 -0.46 -17.99
C ARG A 210 18.99 -1.20 -17.81
N PRO A 211 19.17 -2.35 -18.48
CA PRO A 211 18.63 -3.66 -18.14
C PRO A 211 19.74 -4.55 -17.57
N MET A 212 19.46 -5.33 -16.52
CA MET A 212 20.31 -6.48 -16.17
C MET A 212 19.48 -7.75 -16.33
N THR A 213 19.58 -8.29 -17.55
CA THR A 213 19.63 -9.73 -17.84
C THR A 213 18.87 -10.65 -16.88
N LEU A 214 17.65 -11.02 -17.25
CA LEU A 214 17.18 -12.37 -16.99
C LEU A 214 17.44 -13.24 -18.22
N PHE A 215 18.33 -14.19 -18.00
CA PHE A 215 18.58 -15.35 -18.85
C PHE A 215 17.28 -16.13 -19.11
N ASN A 216 17.23 -16.64 -20.34
CA ASN A 216 16.26 -17.53 -21.00
C ASN A 216 15.61 -18.64 -20.15
N CYS A 217 14.35 -18.92 -20.48
CA CYS A 217 13.93 -20.17 -21.17
C CYS A 217 12.47 -20.00 -21.64
N GLU A 218 12.27 -19.54 -22.87
CA GLU A 218 11.89 -20.37 -24.01
C GLU A 218 10.38 -20.60 -24.14
N GLN A 219 9.75 -19.82 -25.02
CA GLN A 219 8.82 -20.40 -25.98
C GLN A 219 9.04 -19.74 -27.33
N ALA A 220 9.63 -20.54 -28.20
CA ALA A 220 9.79 -20.27 -29.62
C ALA A 220 8.43 -20.10 -30.30
N THR A 221 8.30 -19.06 -31.13
CA THR A 221 7.73 -19.24 -32.48
C THR A 221 8.10 -18.09 -33.41
N ALA A 222 8.85 -18.47 -34.45
CA ALA A 222 8.88 -17.93 -35.81
C ALA A 222 9.38 -16.48 -36.07
N ALA A 223 10.67 -16.35 -36.39
CA ALA A 223 11.15 -15.37 -37.35
C ALA A 223 12.16 -16.01 -38.32
N LYS A 224 11.93 -15.81 -39.63
CA LYS A 224 12.73 -16.30 -40.77
C LYS A 224 14.21 -15.90 -40.68
N PRO A 225 15.16 -16.74 -41.13
CA PRO A 225 16.56 -16.33 -41.26
C PRO A 225 16.76 -15.43 -42.48
N SER A 226 17.47 -14.31 -42.28
CA SER A 226 18.00 -13.46 -43.35
C SER A 226 19.16 -14.14 -44.10
N PRO A 227 19.34 -13.86 -45.41
CA PRO A 227 20.35 -14.54 -46.23
C PRO A 227 21.79 -14.09 -45.89
N PRO A 228 22.80 -14.96 -46.11
CA PRO A 228 24.20 -14.63 -45.85
C PRO A 228 24.77 -13.64 -46.88
N PRO A 229 25.78 -12.82 -46.49
CA PRO A 229 26.41 -11.84 -47.35
C PRO A 229 27.25 -12.48 -48.47
N PRO A 230 27.38 -11.82 -49.63
CA PRO A 230 28.06 -12.36 -50.81
C PRO A 230 29.59 -12.48 -50.62
N ALA A 231 30.15 -13.55 -51.19
CA ALA A 231 31.58 -13.84 -51.17
C ALA A 231 32.40 -12.83 -52.00
N PRO A 232 33.63 -12.47 -51.57
CA PRO A 232 34.52 -11.61 -52.34
C PRO A 232 35.09 -12.34 -53.59
N PRO A 233 35.40 -11.59 -54.66
CA PRO A 233 35.79 -12.15 -55.96
C PRO A 233 37.18 -12.80 -55.98
N PRO A 234 37.44 -13.73 -56.92
CA PRO A 234 38.65 -14.53 -56.96
C PRO A 234 39.85 -13.73 -57.49
N VAL A 235 40.97 -13.80 -56.77
CA VAL A 235 42.28 -13.35 -57.25
C VAL A 235 42.92 -14.46 -58.09
N VAL A 236 43.12 -14.16 -59.36
CA VAL A 236 43.77 -15.02 -60.36
C VAL A 236 45.29 -14.86 -60.29
N GLY A 237 45.98 -16.01 -60.27
CA GLY A 237 47.26 -16.21 -60.97
C GLY A 237 48.54 -15.84 -60.21
N ASN A 238 49.31 -16.85 -59.79
CA ASN A 238 50.35 -17.45 -60.64
C ASN A 238 51.22 -18.45 -59.84
N SER A 239 51.33 -19.67 -60.35
CA SER A 239 52.41 -20.62 -60.00
C SER A 239 53.71 -20.20 -60.72
N PRO A 240 54.90 -20.61 -60.24
CA PRO A 240 55.43 -21.91 -60.68
C PRO A 240 56.26 -22.70 -59.64
N LYS A 241 56.11 -24.03 -59.78
CA LYS A 241 57.04 -25.15 -59.53
C LYS A 241 58.49 -24.79 -59.12
N LEU A 242 59.05 -25.47 -58.10
CA LEU A 242 60.14 -26.47 -58.27
C LEU A 242 60.58 -27.12 -56.93
N ALA A 243 60.80 -28.44 -56.97
CA ALA A 243 61.79 -29.29 -56.26
C ALA A 243 62.16 -28.98 -54.78
N ARG A 244 62.26 -29.95 -53.85
CA ARG A 244 63.26 -31.04 -53.88
C ARG A 244 63.06 -31.98 -52.67
N LYS A 245 63.15 -33.29 -52.91
CA LYS A 245 63.40 -34.38 -51.93
C LYS A 245 64.70 -34.14 -51.15
N LEU A 246 64.77 -34.61 -49.89
CA LEU A 246 65.87 -35.36 -49.22
C LEU A 246 65.48 -35.55 -47.72
N LYS A 247 65.14 -36.76 -47.24
CA LYS A 247 65.99 -37.81 -46.64
C LYS A 247 66.69 -37.43 -45.31
N GLY A 248 66.48 -38.28 -44.28
CA GLY A 248 67.35 -38.43 -43.09
C GLY A 248 66.54 -38.41 -41.78
N LYS A 249 66.13 -39.51 -41.13
CA LYS A 249 66.81 -40.70 -40.59
C LYS A 249 67.49 -40.46 -39.23
N LYS A 250 66.93 -41.13 -38.20
CA LYS A 250 67.56 -41.58 -36.92
C LYS A 250 68.06 -40.47 -35.96
N LYS A 251 68.25 -40.67 -34.65
CA LYS A 251 67.88 -41.64 -33.59
C LYS A 251 68.79 -41.24 -32.42
N LYS A 252 68.24 -41.20 -31.19
CA LYS A 252 68.93 -41.24 -29.89
C LYS A 252 69.85 -40.08 -29.49
N GLY A 253 69.40 -39.36 -28.47
CA GLY A 253 70.14 -39.10 -27.23
C GLY A 253 69.25 -39.57 -26.10
#